data_AF-A0A7G3ZWW4-F1
#
_entry.id   AF-A0A7G3ZWW4-F1
#
_cell.length_a   1.000
_cell.length_b   1.000
_cell.length_c   1.000
_cell.angle_alpha   90.00
_cell.angle_beta   90.00
_cell.angle_gamma   90.00
#
_symmetry.space_group_name_H-M   'P 1'
#
loop_
_entity.id
_entity.type
_entity.pdbx_description
1 polymer ?
#
loop_
_entity_poly.entity_id
_entity_poly.type
_entity_poly.pdbx_seq_one_letter_code
_entity_poly.pdbx_strand_id
1 'polypeptide(L)' 'MIAKQQKIVVVFMHYSELITILKKLKKKIWLYHYNPGKLPNAKADAFLGFVKKGQSFLFLKKIMALASPRELP' A
#
# COMPACT_ATOMS: atom_id res chain seq x y z
N MET A 1 20.86 0.55 -14.68
CA MET A 1 19.49 0.29 -14.18
C MET A 1 19.41 0.76 -12.72
N ILE A 2 18.68 1.83 -12.40
CA ILE A 2 18.57 2.31 -11.02
C ILE A 2 17.32 1.68 -10.38
N ALA A 3 17.52 0.76 -9.45
CA ALA A 3 16.44 0.20 -8.65
C ALA A 3 15.95 1.29 -7.67
N LYS A 4 14.72 1.81 -7.89
CA LYS A 4 14.05 2.64 -6.89
C LYS A 4 13.68 1.75 -5.71
N GLN A 5 14.44 1.83 -4.62
CA GLN A 5 14.04 1.26 -3.34
C GLN A 5 12.80 2.02 -2.82
N GLN A 6 11.66 1.34 -2.76
CA GLN A 6 10.53 1.82 -2.00
C GLN A 6 10.77 1.44 -0.54
N LYS A 7 11.13 2.43 0.27
CA LYS A 7 11.30 2.27 1.72
C LYS A 7 9.92 1.98 2.33
N ILE A 8 9.72 0.74 2.76
CA ILE A 8 8.55 0.37 3.57
C ILE A 8 8.84 0.90 4.98
N VAL A 9 8.11 1.93 5.40
CA VAL A 9 8.20 2.48 6.75
C VAL A 9 7.14 1.79 7.59
N VAL A 10 7.59 1.02 8.60
CA VAL A 10 6.70 0.44 9.62
C VAL A 10 6.58 1.47 10.74
N VAL A 11 5.36 1.91 11.02
CA VAL A 11 5.06 2.87 12.09
C VAL A 11 4.20 2.16 13.12
N PHE A 12 4.66 2.14 14.38
CA PHE A 12 3.86 1.69 15.51
C PHE A 12 3.09 2.89 16.06
N MET A 13 1.80 2.94 15.75
CA MET A 13 0.88 3.99 16.20
C MET A 13 -0.45 3.36 16.59
N HIS A 14 -1.15 3.97 17.55
CA HIS A 14 -2.50 3.52 17.88
C HIS A 14 -3.45 3.81 16.72
N TYR A 15 -4.51 3.01 16.59
CA TYR A 15 -5.49 3.17 15.52
C TYR A 15 -6.10 4.59 15.52
N SER A 16 -6.40 5.13 16.72
CA SER A 16 -6.92 6.48 16.94
C SER A 16 -6.05 7.58 16.33
N GLU A 17 -4.73 7.41 16.35
CA GLU A 17 -3.79 8.36 15.75
C GLU A 17 -3.71 8.18 14.24
N LEU A 18 -3.73 6.94 13.75
CA LEU A 18 -3.73 6.65 12.31
C LEU A 18 -4.94 7.25 11.60
N ILE A 19 -6.09 7.37 12.26
CA ILE A 19 -7.28 8.00 11.64
C ILE A 19 -7.08 9.50 11.38
N THR A 20 -6.11 10.15 12.02
CA THR A 20 -5.85 11.60 11.84
C THR A 20 -5.00 11.92 10.60
N ILE A 21 -4.29 10.92 10.04
CA ILE A 21 -3.37 11.17 8.92
C ILE A 21 -4.13 11.52 7.64
N LEU A 22 -3.46 12.23 6.71
CA LEU A 22 -4.03 12.61 5.43
C LEU A 22 -4.59 11.41 4.65
N LYS A 23 -5.83 11.52 4.14
CA LYS A 23 -6.51 10.47 3.35
C LYS A 23 -5.67 9.95 2.18
N LYS A 24 -4.86 10.81 1.54
CA LYS A 24 -3.96 10.43 0.44
C LYS A 24 -2.88 9.43 0.87
N LEU A 25 -2.43 9.51 2.12
CA LEU A 25 -1.46 8.59 2.70
C LEU A 25 -2.13 7.28 3.13
N LYS A 26 -3.31 7.35 3.77
CA LYS A 26 -4.08 6.14 4.19
C LYS A 26 -4.30 5.16 3.04
N LYS A 27 -4.60 5.67 1.84
CA LYS A 27 -4.79 4.87 0.62
C LYS A 27 -3.55 4.08 0.16
N LYS A 28 -2.39 4.28 0.78
CA LYS A 28 -1.15 3.54 0.52
C LYS A 28 -0.71 2.67 1.70
N ILE A 29 -1.48 2.67 2.78
CA ILE A 29 -1.12 2.03 4.05
C ILE A 29 -1.96 0.77 4.23
N TRP A 30 -1.27 -0.32 4.55
CA TRP A 30 -1.87 -1.52 5.09
C TRP A 30 -1.67 -1.55 6.60
N LEU A 31 -2.68 -2.03 7.32
CA LEU A 31 -2.64 -2.17 8.77
C LEU A 31 -2.26 -3.59 9.16
N TYR A 32 -1.58 -3.74 10.28
CA TYR A 32 -1.30 -5.03 10.89
C TYR A 32 -1.82 -5.00 12.32
N HIS A 33 -2.56 -6.03 12.72
CA HIS A 33 -3.14 -6.13 14.06
C HIS A 33 -2.62 -7.37 14.76
N TYR A 34 -2.15 -7.20 15.98
CA TYR A 34 -1.56 -8.25 16.81
C TYR A 34 -2.50 -8.70 17.94
N ASN A 35 -3.51 -7.89 18.31
CA ASN A 35 -4.39 -8.22 19.41
C ASN A 35 -5.58 -9.09 18.97
N PRO A 36 -6.06 -10.02 19.81
CA PRO A 36 -7.37 -10.62 19.60
C PRO A 36 -8.45 -9.57 19.92
N GLY A 37 -9.42 -9.39 19.02
CA GLY A 37 -10.50 -8.43 19.21
C GLY A 37 -11.26 -8.08 17.94
N LYS A 38 -12.31 -7.27 18.08
CA LYS A 38 -13.08 -6.76 16.95
C LYS A 38 -12.25 -5.71 16.21
N LEU A 39 -11.93 -6.01 14.95
CA LEU A 39 -11.19 -5.08 14.10
C LEU A 39 -12.10 -3.92 13.64
N PRO A 40 -11.60 -2.68 13.62
CA PRO A 40 -12.30 -1.55 13.03
C PRO A 40 -12.38 -1.68 11.49
N ASN A 41 -13.27 -0.92 10.86
CA ASN A 41 -13.43 -0.97 9.40
C ASN A 41 -12.37 -0.12 8.69
N ALA A 42 -11.17 -0.67 8.54
CA ALA A 42 -10.04 -0.01 7.89
C ALA A 42 -10.35 0.54 6.48
N LYS A 43 -11.23 -0.14 5.71
CA LYS A 43 -11.62 0.33 4.37
C LYS A 43 -12.50 1.57 4.43
N ALA A 44 -13.43 1.63 5.39
CA ALA A 44 -14.25 2.83 5.61
C ALA A 44 -13.37 4.04 5.99
N ASP A 45 -12.28 3.79 6.72
CA ASP A 45 -11.31 4.82 7.12
C ASP A 45 -10.27 5.17 6.04
N ALA A 46 -10.46 4.68 4.81
CA ALA A 46 -9.61 4.91 3.62
C ALA A 46 -8.22 4.23 3.65
N PHE A 47 -8.01 3.24 4.52
CA PHE A 47 -6.86 2.34 4.45
C PHE A 47 -7.08 1.23 3.43
N LEU A 48 -5.99 0.55 3.02
CA LEU A 48 -6.08 -0.59 2.10
C LEU A 48 -6.68 -1.84 2.76
N GLY A 49 -6.65 -1.91 4.09
CA GLY A 49 -7.17 -3.01 4.89
C GLY A 49 -6.13 -3.56 5.87
N PHE A 50 -6.41 -4.73 6.42
CA PHE A 50 -5.48 -5.46 7.28
C PHE A 50 -4.71 -6.53 6.48
N VAL A 51 -3.39 -6.59 6.69
CA VAL A 51 -2.53 -7.63 6.12
C VAL A 51 -2.78 -8.94 6.88
N LYS A 52 -2.90 -10.05 6.15
CA LYS A 52 -2.93 -11.41 6.71
C LYS A 52 -1.52 -12.02 6.74
N LYS A 53 -1.26 -12.88 7.72
CA LYS A 53 -0.01 -13.66 7.78
C LYS A 53 0.17 -14.44 6.47
N GLY A 54 1.33 -14.31 5.83
CA GLY A 54 1.65 -14.96 4.55
C GLY A 54 1.13 -14.25 3.30
N GLN A 55 0.47 -13.09 3.44
CA GLN A 55 -0.02 -12.34 2.29
C GLN A 55 1.13 -11.77 1.46
N SER A 56 1.12 -12.11 0.17
CA SER A 56 2.04 -11.56 -0.82
C SER A 56 1.36 -10.45 -1.64
N PHE A 57 2.13 -9.45 -2.03
CA PHE A 57 1.67 -8.33 -2.85
C PHE A 57 2.32 -8.40 -4.23
N LEU A 58 1.50 -8.48 -5.27
CA LEU A 58 1.99 -8.39 -6.64
C LEU A 58 2.12 -6.90 -7.02
N PHE A 59 3.35 -6.40 -7.07
CA PHE A 59 3.62 -5.06 -7.59
C PHE A 59 3.82 -5.14 -9.09
N LEU A 60 2.74 -4.95 -9.85
CA LEU A 60 2.83 -4.79 -11.29
C LEU A 60 3.53 -3.45 -11.59
N LYS A 61 4.79 -3.53 -12.02
CA LYS A 61 5.47 -2.40 -12.62
C LYS A 61 4.73 -2.09 -13.91
N LYS A 62 4.07 -0.94 -14.00
CA LYS A 62 3.39 -0.50 -15.22
C LYS A 62 4.43 -0.31 -16.31
N ILE A 63 4.67 -1.34 -17.13
CA ILE A 63 5.43 -1.22 -18.36
C ILE A 63 4.46 -0.74 -19.42
N MET A 64 4.33 0.58 -19.55
CA MET A 64 3.66 1.22 -20.68
C MET A 64 4.38 2.53 -20.96
N ALA A 65 5.40 2.48 -21.81
CA ALA A 65 5.94 3.64 -22.51
C ALA A 65 6.91 3.30 -23.68
N LEU A 66 6.92 2.09 -24.28
CA LEU A 66 7.76 1.85 -25.48
C LEU A 66 7.13 1.00 -26.59
N ALA A 67 5.84 0.65 -26.50
CA ALA A 67 5.09 0.25 -27.69
C ALA A 67 4.71 1.52 -28.49
N SER A 68 5.72 2.26 -28.96
CA SER A 68 5.56 3.13 -30.12
C SER A 68 5.94 2.27 -31.33
N PRO A 69 5.02 1.97 -32.25
CA PRO A 69 5.39 1.36 -33.52
C PRO A 69 6.23 2.40 -34.27
N ARG A 70 7.56 2.33 -34.14
CA ARG A 70 8.45 3.09 -35.02
C ARG A 70 8.24 2.55 -36.43
N GLU A 71 7.81 3.45 -37.29
CA GLU A 71 7.54 3.23 -38.71
C GLU A 71 8.72 2.53 -39.40
N LEU A 72 8.37 1.67 -40.35
CA LEU A 72 9.28 0.89 -41.17
C LEU A 72 10.29 1.79 -41.92
N PRO A 73 11.53 1.35 -42.15
CA PRO A 73 12.30 1.84 -43.29
C PRO A 73 11.68 1.40 -44.62
#